data_AF-A0A9D1P600-F1
#
_entry.id   AF-A0A9D1P600-F1
#
_cell.length_a   1.000
_cell.length_b   1.000
_cell.length_c   1.000
_cell.angle_alpha   90.00
_cell.angle_beta   90.00
_cell.angle_gamma   90.00
#
_symmetry.space_group_name_H-M   'P 1'
#
loop_
_entity.id
_entity.type
_entity.pdbx_description
1 polymer ?
#
loop_
_entity_poly.entity_id
_entity_poly.type
_entity_poly.pdbx_seq_one_letter_code
_entity_poly.pdbx_strand_id
1 'polypeptide(L)'
;MKQYTMKAASKSGILFENQEETLFIDFQECAQSSPVGHNCIGERDITKRLFVFFTRHGKTSVVVGRLPNWKLFASYNSRAFEKIQNAIKNSGYSTYDLS
;
A
#
# COMPACT_ATOMS: atom_id res chain seq x y z
N MET A 1 -12.88 0.08 6.49
CA MET A 1 -11.69 0.26 5.61
C MET A 1 -12.01 -0.34 4.25
N LYS A 2 -11.72 0.39 3.17
CA LYS A 2 -12.00 -0.09 1.80
C LYS A 2 -10.91 -1.08 1.37
N GLN A 3 -11.31 -2.16 0.72
CA GLN A 3 -10.39 -3.15 0.15
C GLN A 3 -10.04 -2.75 -1.28
N TYR A 4 -8.76 -2.79 -1.61
CA TYR A 4 -8.28 -2.46 -2.95
C TYR A 4 -7.49 -3.62 -3.55
N THR A 5 -7.47 -3.63 -4.88
CA THR A 5 -6.59 -4.49 -5.68
C THR A 5 -5.57 -3.60 -6.39
N MET A 6 -4.29 -3.97 -6.33
CA MET A 6 -3.26 -3.30 -7.12
C MET A 6 -3.44 -3.64 -8.60
N LYS A 7 -3.61 -2.63 -9.45
CA LYS A 7 -3.77 -2.78 -10.90
C LYS A 7 -2.46 -2.57 -11.65
N ALA A 8 -1.74 -1.52 -11.30
CA ALA A 8 -0.46 -1.19 -11.91
C ALA A 8 0.50 -0.60 -10.87
N ALA A 9 1.79 -0.75 -11.11
CA ALA A 9 2.84 -0.07 -10.37
C ALA A 9 3.85 0.50 -11.36
N SER A 10 4.32 1.71 -11.08
CA SER A 10 5.37 2.40 -11.82
C SER A 10 6.46 2.86 -10.85
N LYS A 11 7.50 3.52 -11.37
CA LYS A 11 8.50 4.19 -10.52
C LYS A 11 7.94 5.35 -9.70
N SER A 12 6.84 5.96 -10.15
CA SER A 12 6.26 7.14 -9.50
C SER A 12 5.15 6.80 -8.51
N GLY A 13 4.54 5.61 -8.60
CA GLY A 13 3.41 5.30 -7.74
C GLY A 13 2.73 3.97 -8.03
N ILE A 14 1.60 3.76 -7.35
CA ILE A 14 0.77 2.55 -7.47
C ILE A 14 -0.67 2.94 -7.74
N LEU A 15 -1.26 2.31 -8.74
CA LEU A 15 -2.69 2.40 -9.03
C LEU A 15 -3.44 1.26 -8.34
N PHE A 16 -4.35 1.64 -7.47
CA PHE A 16 -5.30 0.78 -6.78
C PHE A 16 -6.70 0.96 -7.37
N GLU A 17 -7.50 -0.09 -7.29
CA GLU A 17 -8.91 -0.05 -7.69
C GLU A 17 -9.75 -0.88 -6.72
N ASN A 18 -10.95 -0.39 -6.43
CA ASN A 18 -12.01 -1.13 -5.77
C ASN A 18 -13.29 -1.07 -6.62
N GLN A 19 -14.44 -1.50 -6.09
CA GLN A 19 -15.71 -1.50 -6.84
C GLN A 19 -16.28 -0.09 -7.11
N GLU A 20 -15.86 0.91 -6.35
CA GLU A 20 -16.41 2.27 -6.35
C GLU A 20 -15.48 3.28 -7.02
N GLU A 21 -14.16 3.08 -6.92
CA GLU A 21 -13.18 4.09 -7.30
C GLU A 21 -11.82 3.50 -7.69
N THR A 22 -11.06 4.31 -8.42
CA THR A 22 -9.63 4.15 -8.63
C THR A 22 -8.86 5.13 -7.74
N LEU A 23 -7.75 4.67 -7.18
CA LEU A 23 -6.92 5.42 -6.25
C LEU A 23 -5.46 5.32 -6.72
N PHE A 24 -4.88 6.45 -7.10
CA PHE A 24 -3.46 6.53 -7.39
C PHE A 24 -2.70 7.06 -6.17
N ILE A 25 -1.68 6.31 -5.75
CA ILE A 25 -0.76 6.72 -4.69
C ILE A 25 0.54 7.18 -5.35
N ASP A 26 0.80 8.49 -5.32
CA ASP A 26 2.04 9.09 -5.79
C ASP A 26 3.11 9.00 -4.70
N PHE A 27 4.24 8.37 -5.00
CA PHE A 27 5.31 8.15 -4.03
C PHE A 27 6.04 9.44 -3.66
N GLN A 28 6.22 10.36 -4.61
CA GLN A 28 6.92 11.61 -4.34
C GLN A 28 6.06 12.50 -3.44
N GLU A 29 4.76 12.60 -3.71
CA GLU A 29 3.81 13.28 -2.83
C GLU A 29 3.85 12.68 -1.42
N CYS A 30 3.88 11.34 -1.34
CA CYS A 30 3.89 10.65 -0.05
C CYS A 30 5.17 10.89 0.74
N ALA A 31 6.31 10.87 0.05
CA ALA A 31 7.61 11.20 0.62
C ALA A 31 7.67 12.64 1.16
N GLN A 32 7.12 13.60 0.42
CA GLN A 32 7.08 15.01 0.83
C GLN A 32 6.20 15.26 2.04
N SER A 33 5.14 14.46 2.20
CA SER A 33 4.19 14.57 3.32
C SER A 33 4.60 13.70 4.52
N SER A 34 5.72 12.99 4.43
CA SER A 34 6.16 12.04 5.45
C SER A 34 6.75 12.71 6.69
N PRO A 35 6.29 12.36 7.91
CA PRO A 35 6.89 12.85 9.15
C PRO A 35 8.15 12.04 9.57
N VAL A 36 8.46 10.94 8.89
CA VAL A 36 9.48 9.96 9.33
C VAL A 36 10.75 10.00 8.48
N GLY A 37 10.73 10.68 7.33
CA GLY A 37 11.91 10.92 6.48
C GLY A 37 11.61 10.91 4.98
N HIS A 38 12.55 11.45 4.20
CA HIS A 38 12.36 11.81 2.79
C HIS A 38 11.99 10.67 1.83
N ASN A 39 12.19 9.39 2.20
CA ASN A 39 11.87 8.24 1.32
C ASN A 39 10.80 7.31 1.92
N CYS A 40 10.31 7.60 3.12
CA CYS A 40 9.30 6.78 3.77
C CYS A 40 7.91 7.26 3.36
N ILE A 41 7.20 6.51 2.54
CA ILE A 41 5.93 6.95 1.95
C ILE A 41 4.70 6.55 2.77
N GLY A 42 4.89 5.82 3.86
CA GLY A 42 3.79 5.36 4.68
C GLY A 42 4.17 4.28 5.68
N GLU A 43 3.14 3.81 6.35
CA GLU A 43 3.18 2.72 7.32
C GLU A 43 2.59 1.45 6.69
N ARG A 44 2.95 0.28 7.21
CA ARG A 44 2.38 -1.00 6.84
C ARG A 44 2.11 -1.87 8.07
N ASP A 45 1.07 -2.68 8.00
CA ASP A 45 0.75 -3.71 8.98
C ASP A 45 0.50 -5.02 8.23
N ILE A 46 1.42 -5.97 8.37
CA ILE A 46 1.37 -7.26 7.67
C ILE A 46 0.24 -8.15 8.20
N THR A 47 -0.12 -8.02 9.48
CA THR A 47 -1.17 -8.82 10.10
C THR A 47 -2.55 -8.43 9.55
N LYS A 48 -2.74 -7.12 9.32
CA LYS A 48 -3.96 -6.55 8.75
C LYS A 48 -3.90 -6.38 7.23
N ARG A 49 -2.74 -6.65 6.60
CA ARG A 49 -2.46 -6.41 5.17
C ARG A 49 -2.81 -4.98 4.75
N LEU A 50 -2.45 -4.05 5.61
CA LEU A 50 -2.79 -2.64 5.50
C LEU A 50 -1.54 -1.86 5.10
N PHE A 51 -1.72 -0.90 4.20
CA PHE A 51 -0.80 0.21 3.99
C PHE A 51 -1.48 1.51 4.35
N VAL A 52 -0.77 2.41 5.01
CA VAL A 52 -1.25 3.75 5.34
C VAL A 52 -0.26 4.75 4.75
N PHE A 53 -0.61 5.33 3.61
CA PHE A 53 0.25 6.27 2.87
C PHE A 53 0.08 7.69 3.39
N PHE A 54 1.17 8.45 3.48
CA PHE A 54 1.17 9.85 3.90
C PHE A 54 0.75 10.75 2.74
N THR A 55 -0.54 10.91 2.43
CA THR A 55 -0.99 11.72 1.29
C THR A 55 -1.12 13.20 1.67
N ARG A 56 -1.20 14.11 0.68
CA ARG A 56 -1.26 15.56 0.91
C ARG A 56 -2.39 16.01 1.85
N HIS A 57 -3.51 15.27 1.85
CA HIS A 57 -4.67 15.56 2.69
C HIS A 57 -4.73 14.72 3.98
N GLY A 58 -3.61 14.07 4.36
CA GLY A 58 -3.47 13.33 5.61
C GLY A 58 -2.90 11.93 5.40
N LYS A 59 -3.72 10.91 5.67
CA LYS A 59 -3.32 9.51 5.52
C LYS A 59 -4.35 8.74 4.70
N THR A 60 -3.89 7.99 3.71
CA THR A 60 -4.75 7.12 2.90
C THR A 60 -4.51 5.66 3.26
N SER A 61 -5.55 5.00 3.78
CA SER A 61 -5.51 3.59 4.18
C SER A 61 -5.95 2.67 3.06
N VAL A 62 -5.10 1.72 2.71
CA VAL A 62 -5.31 0.73 1.65
C VAL A 62 -5.19 -0.68 2.25
N VAL A 63 -6.31 -1.39 2.36
CA VAL A 63 -6.30 -2.82 2.73
C VAL A 63 -6.18 -3.66 1.47
N VAL A 64 -5.20 -4.55 1.44
CA VAL A 64 -4.87 -5.35 0.25
C VAL A 64 -5.29 -6.80 0.45
N GLY A 65 -6.04 -7.30 -0.52
CA GLY A 65 -6.57 -8.67 -0.50
C GLY A 65 -7.81 -8.84 0.38
N ARG A 66 -8.44 -10.01 0.29
CA ARG A 66 -9.65 -10.32 1.08
C ARG A 66 -9.27 -10.75 2.51
N LEU A 67 -9.93 -10.18 3.52
CA LEU A 67 -9.95 -10.75 4.87
C LEU A 67 -10.59 -12.16 4.78
N PRO A 68 -9.93 -13.23 5.26
CA PRO A 68 -10.30 -14.58 4.87
C PRO A 68 -11.45 -15.13 5.71
N ASN A 69 -12.45 -15.69 5.05
CA ASN A 69 -13.25 -16.80 5.61
C ASN A 69 -12.66 -18.18 5.24
N TRP A 70 -11.44 -18.28 4.66
CA TRP A 70 -10.85 -19.59 4.33
C TRP A 70 -9.31 -19.59 4.16
N LYS A 71 -8.64 -20.67 4.60
CA LYS A 71 -7.18 -20.91 4.59
C LYS A 71 -6.51 -20.96 3.20
N LEU A 72 -7.26 -21.17 2.12
CA LEU A 72 -6.77 -21.35 0.74
C LEU A 72 -6.37 -20.02 0.07
N PHE A 73 -6.95 -18.90 0.53
CA PHE A 73 -6.62 -17.58 -0.01
C PHE A 73 -5.49 -16.89 0.75
N ALA A 74 -4.98 -17.48 1.83
CA ALA A 74 -3.90 -16.88 2.63
C ALA A 74 -2.62 -16.68 1.80
N SER A 75 -2.23 -17.66 0.98
CA SER A 75 -1.03 -17.62 0.14
C SER A 75 -1.14 -16.67 -1.07
N TYR A 76 -2.33 -16.56 -1.68
CA TYR A 76 -2.55 -15.62 -2.78
C TYR A 76 -2.56 -14.17 -2.26
N ASN A 77 -3.16 -13.94 -1.10
CA ASN A 77 -3.23 -12.61 -0.50
C ASN A 77 -1.88 -12.14 0.07
N SER A 78 -1.04 -13.04 0.60
CA SER A 78 0.32 -12.67 1.03
C SER A 78 1.18 -12.21 -0.14
N ARG A 79 1.07 -12.89 -1.29
CA ARG A 79 1.76 -12.48 -2.53
C ARG A 79 1.34 -11.09 -3.01
N ALA A 80 0.07 -10.72 -2.88
CA ALA A 80 -0.40 -9.39 -3.27
C ALA A 80 0.22 -8.29 -2.40
N PHE A 81 0.28 -8.52 -1.08
CA PHE A 81 0.91 -7.61 -0.13
C PHE A 81 2.42 -7.48 -0.39
N GLU A 82 3.13 -8.60 -0.56
CA GLU A 82 4.56 -8.63 -0.93
C GLU A 82 4.83 -7.94 -2.26
N LYS A 83 3.95 -8.11 -3.26
CA LYS A 83 4.10 -7.45 -4.57
C LYS A 83 4.08 -5.93 -4.45
N ILE A 84 3.24 -5.37 -3.58
CA ILE A 84 3.20 -3.94 -3.32
C ILE A 84 4.47 -3.49 -2.60
N GLN A 85 4.91 -4.23 -1.56
CA GLN A 85 6.17 -3.91 -0.87
C GLN A 85 7.35 -3.88 -1.84
N ASN A 86 7.45 -4.89 -2.72
CA ASN A 86 8.50 -4.97 -3.73
C ASN A 86 8.41 -3.83 -4.74
N ALA A 87 7.21 -3.43 -5.17
CA ALA A 87 7.03 -2.30 -6.06
C ALA A 87 7.50 -0.98 -5.44
N ILE A 88 7.19 -0.75 -4.16
CA ILE A 88 7.64 0.42 -3.40
C ILE A 88 9.17 0.42 -3.30
N LYS A 89 9.75 -0.71 -2.86
CA LYS A 89 11.20 -0.86 -2.68
C LYS A 89 11.97 -0.69 -4.00
N ASN A 90 11.49 -1.30 -5.08
CA ASN A 90 12.11 -1.20 -6.41
C ASN A 90 12.04 0.23 -6.99
N SER A 91 11.18 1.07 -6.44
CA SER A 91 11.05 2.48 -6.83
C SER A 91 11.92 3.41 -5.98
N GLY A 92 12.67 2.88 -5.01
CA GLY A 92 13.57 3.65 -4.13
C GLY A 92 12.92 4.16 -2.84
N TYR A 93 11.67 3.78 -2.57
CA TYR A 93 10.92 4.21 -1.40
C TYR A 93 10.80 3.10 -0.35
N SER A 94 10.35 3.46 0.85
CA SER A 94 10.17 2.52 1.96
C SER A 94 8.83 2.74 2.67
N THR A 95 8.42 1.73 3.45
CA THR A 95 7.29 1.82 4.38
C THR A 95 7.75 1.33 5.75
N TYR A 96 7.19 1.89 6.82
CA TYR A 96 7.52 1.55 8.20
C TYR A 96 6.56 0.49 8.75
N ASP A 97 7.06 -0.52 9.47
CA ASP A 97 6.21 -1.54 10.10
C ASP A 97 5.54 -1.01 11.37
N LEU A 98 4.20 -0.96 11.38
CA LEU A 98 3.41 -0.81 12.59
C LEU A 98 3.38 -2.17 13.29
N SER A 99 4.10 -2.26 14.41
CA SER A 99 4.09 -3.44 15.29
C SER A 99 2.72 -3.67 15.92
#